data_AF-A0A9N8KZ39-F1
#
_entry.id   AF-A0A9N8KZ39-F1
#
_cell.length_a   1.000
_cell.length_b   1.000
_cell.length_c   1.000
_cell.angle_alpha   90.00
_cell.angle_beta   90.00
_cell.angle_gamma   90.00
#
_symmetry.space_group_name_H-M   'P 1'
#
loop_
_entity.id
_entity.type
_entity.pdbx_description
1 polymer ?
#
loop_
_entity_poly.entity_id
_entity_poly.type
_entity_poly.pdbx_seq_one_letter_code
_entity_poly.pdbx_strand_id
1 'polypeptide(L)'
;MVGQKLMVWCGVATGACLCGGAGAVWGGAAGWWAGGALAGAVFADSAGLQPAPYAMLADAFEYEFRECAVMLVSAAAWAGNAVEVLVFPLVAHGAGLAPTLALAAALTLALATFAALALPETRARTPLQIYDAVCPPPAEPCTTLHSVACSKATSTKM
;
A
#
# COMPACT_ATOMS: atom_id res chain seq x y z
N MET A 1 4.04 14.74 2.39
CA MET A 1 4.22 13.94 3.64
C MET A 1 2.91 13.26 3.98
N VAL A 2 2.63 12.12 3.36
CA VAL A 2 1.49 11.27 3.68
C VAL A 2 1.96 10.28 4.75
N GLY A 3 1.29 10.28 5.91
CA GLY A 3 1.66 9.38 7.02
C GLY A 3 0.99 8.01 6.89
N GLN A 4 1.61 6.99 7.50
CA GLN A 4 1.08 5.63 7.60
C GLN A 4 -0.36 5.64 8.14
N LYS A 5 -0.62 6.53 9.11
CA LYS A 5 -1.96 6.75 9.66
C LYS A 5 -3.01 7.09 8.61
N LEU A 6 -2.69 7.94 7.63
CA LEU A 6 -3.66 8.33 6.59
C LEU A 6 -4.06 7.11 5.74
N MET A 7 -3.08 6.30 5.34
CA MET A 7 -3.33 5.08 4.57
C MET A 7 -4.19 4.08 5.35
N VAL A 8 -3.91 3.89 6.64
CA VAL A 8 -4.71 2.99 7.50
C VAL A 8 -6.13 3.50 7.69
N TRP A 9 -6.32 4.80 7.97
CA TRP A 9 -7.65 5.39 8.13
C TRP A 9 -8.48 5.32 6.85
N CYS A 10 -7.89 5.59 5.69
CA CYS A 10 -8.54 5.43 4.40
C CYS A 10 -8.90 3.96 4.14
N GLY A 11 -7.99 3.01 4.44
CA GLY A 11 -8.23 1.58 4.27
C GLY A 11 -9.40 1.07 5.13
N VAL A 12 -9.46 1.49 6.39
CA VAL A 12 -10.56 1.15 7.30
C VAL A 12 -11.87 1.78 6.82
N ALA A 13 -11.84 3.04 6.36
CA ALA A 13 -13.03 3.71 5.84
C ALA A 13 -13.58 3.01 4.59
N THR A 14 -12.72 2.67 3.62
CA THR A 14 -13.09 1.93 2.41
C THR A 14 -13.69 0.56 2.77
N GLY A 15 -13.04 -0.20 3.66
CA GLY A 15 -13.52 -1.49 4.12
C GLY A 15 -14.87 -1.40 4.84
N ALA A 16 -15.05 -0.41 5.71
CA ALA A 16 -16.32 -0.18 6.40
C ALA A 16 -17.46 0.17 5.43
N CYS A 17 -17.19 1.00 4.42
CA CYS A 17 -18.16 1.31 3.37
C CYS A 17 -18.53 0.06 2.56
N LEU A 18 -17.57 -0.78 2.17
CA LEU A 18 -17.83 -2.01 1.44
C LEU A 18 -18.61 -3.04 2.27
N CYS A 19 -18.31 -3.18 3.56
CA CYS A 19 -19.10 -3.98 4.50
C CYS A 19 -20.55 -3.47 4.60
N GLY A 20 -20.74 -2.15 4.71
CA GLY A 20 -22.07 -1.53 4.71
C GLY A 20 -22.84 -1.77 3.42
N GLY A 21 -22.17 -1.69 2.27
CA GLY A 21 -22.72 -2.02 0.95
C GLY A 21 -23.14 -3.48 0.85
N ALA A 22 -22.30 -4.41 1.31
CA ALA A 22 -22.61 -5.84 1.35
C ALA A 22 -23.85 -6.12 2.22
N GLY A 23 -23.93 -5.51 3.40
CA GLY A 23 -25.09 -5.61 4.29
C GLY A 23 -26.37 -5.04 3.67
N ALA A 24 -26.29 -3.90 2.97
CA ALA A 24 -27.42 -3.31 2.26
C ALA A 24 -27.93 -4.22 1.14
N VAL A 25 -27.03 -4.86 0.38
CA VAL A 25 -27.40 -5.82 -0.67
C VAL A 25 -28.05 -7.08 -0.07
N TRP A 26 -27.52 -7.61 1.05
CA TRP A 26 -28.12 -8.75 1.75
C TRP A 26 -29.50 -8.45 2.34
N GLY A 27 -29.70 -7.24 2.88
CA GLY A 27 -30.99 -6.80 3.42
C GLY A 27 -32.03 -6.43 2.36
N GLY A 28 -31.73 -6.59 1.07
CA GLY A 28 -32.62 -6.19 -0.03
C GLY A 28 -32.70 -4.67 -0.27
N ALA A 29 -31.87 -3.88 0.43
CA ALA A 29 -31.77 -2.43 0.29
C ALA A 29 -30.71 -2.01 -0.76
N ALA A 30 -30.59 -2.78 -1.85
CA ALA A 30 -29.57 -2.62 -2.90
C ALA A 30 -29.72 -1.35 -3.77
N GLY A 31 -30.66 -0.46 -3.43
CA GLY A 31 -30.87 0.80 -4.15
C GLY A 31 -29.79 1.85 -3.85
N TRP A 32 -30.22 3.06 -3.51
CA TRP A 32 -29.33 4.20 -3.28
C TRP A 32 -28.28 3.96 -2.16
N TRP A 33 -28.57 3.08 -1.20
CA TRP A 33 -27.66 2.74 -0.11
C TRP A 33 -26.42 1.97 -0.58
N ALA A 34 -26.57 0.97 -1.45
CA ALA A 34 -25.42 0.23 -1.99
C ALA A 34 -24.59 1.11 -2.93
N GLY A 35 -25.25 1.94 -3.75
CA GLY A 35 -24.56 2.92 -4.59
C GLY A 35 -23.79 3.98 -3.78
N GLY A 36 -24.40 4.51 -2.72
CA GLY A 36 -23.75 5.47 -1.81
C GLY A 36 -22.56 4.86 -1.05
N ALA A 37 -22.68 3.61 -0.61
CA ALA A 37 -21.59 2.87 0.02
C ALA A 37 -20.40 2.66 -0.94
N LEU A 38 -20.67 2.28 -2.20
CA LEU A 38 -19.64 2.16 -3.22
C LEU A 38 -18.97 3.50 -3.54
N ALA A 39 -19.76 4.57 -3.69
CA ALA A 39 -19.22 5.90 -3.93
C ALA A 39 -18.32 6.37 -2.76
N GLY A 40 -18.73 6.12 -1.52
CA GLY A 40 -17.92 6.39 -0.34
C GLY A 40 -16.62 5.59 -0.30
N ALA A 41 -16.67 4.30 -0.67
CA ALA A 41 -15.50 3.45 -0.76
C ALA A 41 -14.49 3.96 -1.81
N VAL A 42 -14.96 4.32 -3.00
CA VAL A 42 -14.11 4.88 -4.07
C VAL A 42 -13.51 6.22 -3.66
N PHE A 43 -14.30 7.10 -3.01
CA PHE A 43 -13.80 8.38 -2.53
C PHE A 43 -12.67 8.20 -1.49
N ALA A 44 -12.87 7.29 -0.53
CA ALA A 44 -11.86 6.99 0.49
C ALA A 44 -10.59 6.36 -0.12
N ASP A 45 -10.75 5.50 -1.13
CA ASP A 45 -9.64 4.88 -1.85
C ASP A 45 -8.81 5.92 -2.64
N SER A 46 -9.47 6.76 -3.44
CA SER A 46 -8.81 7.81 -4.21
C SER A 46 -8.16 8.90 -3.34
N ALA A 47 -8.69 9.13 -2.14
CA ALA A 47 -8.12 10.11 -1.21
C ALA A 47 -6.78 9.66 -0.61
N GLY A 48 -6.52 8.35 -0.50
CA GLY A 48 -5.40 7.86 0.31
C GLY A 48 -4.77 6.57 -0.15
N LEU A 49 -5.52 5.51 -0.46
CA LEU A 49 -4.93 4.21 -0.77
C LEU A 49 -4.12 4.22 -2.06
N GLN A 50 -4.59 4.93 -3.08
CA GLN A 50 -3.89 5.03 -4.36
C GLN A 50 -2.68 5.96 -4.30
N PRO A 51 -2.78 7.21 -3.81
CA PRO A 51 -1.64 8.13 -3.82
C PRO A 51 -0.62 7.86 -2.71
N ALA A 52 -1.01 7.29 -1.56
CA ALA A 52 -0.11 7.12 -0.41
C ALA A 52 1.09 6.19 -0.69
N PRO A 53 0.94 5.00 -1.29
CA PRO A 53 2.06 4.12 -1.57
C PRO A 53 3.10 4.76 -2.49
N TYR A 54 2.67 5.46 -3.54
CA TYR A 54 3.58 6.18 -4.44
C TYR A 54 4.29 7.33 -3.74
N ALA A 55 3.60 8.05 -2.85
CA ALA A 55 4.22 9.09 -2.03
C ALA A 55 5.22 8.52 -1.00
N MET A 56 4.92 7.37 -0.39
CA MET A 56 5.81 6.69 0.54
C MET A 56 7.05 6.12 -0.17
N LEU A 57 6.90 5.55 -1.37
CA LEU A 57 8.01 5.09 -2.21
C LEU A 57 8.94 6.24 -2.58
N ALA A 58 8.33 7.37 -2.92
CA ALA A 58 9.06 8.61 -3.07
C ALA A 58 9.86 8.90 -1.79
N ASP A 59 9.23 9.04 -0.63
CA ASP A 59 9.97 9.47 0.57
C ASP A 59 10.96 8.42 1.13
N ALA A 60 10.82 7.12 0.83
CA ALA A 60 11.63 6.04 1.40
C ALA A 60 12.91 5.70 0.62
N PHE A 61 12.94 5.94 -0.71
CA PHE A 61 14.07 5.53 -1.56
C PHE A 61 14.96 6.71 -1.96
N GLU A 62 16.27 6.45 -1.96
CA GLU A 62 17.28 7.33 -2.53
C GLU A 62 16.99 7.55 -4.02
N TYR A 63 17.31 8.74 -4.55
CA TYR A 63 16.89 9.16 -5.90
C TYR A 63 17.26 8.19 -7.03
N GLU A 64 18.35 7.43 -6.89
CA GLU A 64 18.85 6.50 -7.91
C GLU A 64 17.96 5.25 -8.09
N PHE A 65 17.32 4.75 -7.02
CA PHE A 65 16.51 3.52 -7.06
C PHE A 65 15.00 3.77 -7.11
N ARG A 66 14.58 5.01 -6.95
CA ARG A 66 13.17 5.39 -6.88
C ARG A 66 12.39 5.02 -8.14
N GLU A 67 12.96 5.25 -9.32
CA GLU A 67 12.28 4.96 -10.59
C GLU A 67 12.04 3.46 -10.78
N CYS A 68 13.01 2.61 -10.44
CA CYS A 68 12.84 1.16 -10.48
C CYS A 68 11.77 0.68 -9.49
N ALA A 69 11.74 1.24 -8.28
CA ALA A 69 10.74 0.89 -7.27
C ALA A 69 9.32 1.30 -7.71
N VAL A 70 9.16 2.51 -8.25
CA VAL A 70 7.88 2.99 -8.80
C VAL A 70 7.43 2.13 -9.98
N MET A 71 8.32 1.74 -10.88
CA MET A 71 8.00 0.84 -11.99
C MET A 71 7.48 -0.52 -11.50
N LEU A 72 8.17 -1.14 -10.54
CA LEU A 72 7.78 -2.43 -9.96
C LEU A 72 6.40 -2.35 -9.29
N VAL A 73 6.18 -1.32 -8.47
CA VAL A 73 4.89 -1.12 -7.78
C VAL A 73 3.77 -0.84 -8.78
N SER A 74 4.05 -0.06 -9.82
CA SER A 74 3.08 0.21 -10.88
C SER A 74 2.70 -1.09 -11.58
N ALA A 75 3.69 -1.90 -12.00
CA ALA A 75 3.44 -3.19 -12.65
C ALA A 75 2.59 -4.13 -11.76
N ALA A 76 2.89 -4.18 -10.45
CA ALA A 76 2.09 -4.94 -9.49
C ALA A 76 0.65 -4.41 -9.37
N ALA A 77 0.44 -3.09 -9.40
CA ALA A 77 -0.89 -2.49 -9.38
C ALA A 77 -1.69 -2.85 -10.65
N TRP A 78 -1.08 -2.78 -11.83
CA TRP A 78 -1.73 -3.19 -13.08
C TRP A 78 -2.08 -4.68 -13.08
N ALA A 79 -1.19 -5.53 -12.58
CA ALA A 79 -1.45 -6.96 -12.44
C ALA A 79 -2.60 -7.25 -11.45
N GLY A 80 -2.61 -6.56 -10.31
CA GLY A 80 -3.70 -6.65 -9.32
C GLY A 80 -5.05 -6.26 -9.92
N ASN A 81 -5.11 -5.13 -10.63
CA ASN A 81 -6.32 -4.68 -11.32
C ASN A 81 -6.80 -5.69 -12.38
N ALA A 82 -5.88 -6.29 -13.15
CA ALA A 82 -6.23 -7.31 -14.12
C ALA A 82 -6.83 -8.57 -13.46
N VAL A 83 -6.24 -9.00 -12.34
CA VAL A 83 -6.77 -10.13 -11.55
C VAL A 83 -8.15 -9.79 -11.00
N GLU A 84 -8.34 -8.59 -10.45
CA GLU A 84 -9.63 -8.17 -9.88
C GLU A 84 -10.74 -8.12 -10.94
N VAL A 85 -10.46 -7.59 -12.14
CA VAL A 85 -11.43 -7.57 -13.25
C VAL A 85 -11.83 -8.98 -13.71
N LEU A 86 -10.97 -9.99 -13.53
CA LEU A 86 -11.29 -11.39 -13.86
C LEU A 86 -12.03 -12.10 -12.72
N VAL A 87 -11.60 -11.91 -11.47
CA VAL A 87 -12.13 -12.60 -10.30
C VAL A 87 -13.49 -12.04 -9.89
N PHE A 88 -13.65 -10.71 -9.90
CA PHE A 88 -14.87 -10.04 -9.47
C PHE A 88 -16.14 -10.54 -10.19
N PRO A 89 -16.21 -10.59 -11.53
CA PRO A 89 -17.39 -11.10 -12.22
C PRO A 89 -17.61 -12.59 -12.00
N LEU A 90 -16.54 -13.38 -11.87
CA LEU A 90 -16.63 -14.83 -11.62
C LEU A 90 -17.31 -15.10 -10.27
N VAL A 91 -16.88 -14.39 -9.22
CA VAL A 91 -17.45 -14.52 -7.87
C VAL A 91 -18.85 -13.89 -7.82
N ALA A 92 -19.10 -12.78 -8.53
CA ALA A 92 -20.41 -12.14 -8.58
C ALA A 92 -21.46 -13.04 -9.23
N HIS A 93 -21.09 -13.78 -10.28
CA HIS A 93 -21.98 -14.70 -10.95
C HIS A 93 -22.21 -15.98 -10.14
N GLY A 94 -21.19 -16.50 -9.46
CA GLY A 94 -21.30 -17.73 -8.67
C GLY A 94 -21.98 -17.55 -7.31
N ALA A 95 -21.63 -16.50 -6.57
CA ALA A 95 -22.04 -16.30 -5.19
C ALA A 95 -22.98 -15.09 -4.99
N GLY A 96 -23.11 -14.22 -5.99
CA GLY A 96 -23.89 -12.98 -5.92
C GLY A 96 -23.08 -11.77 -5.48
N LEU A 97 -23.72 -10.60 -5.50
CA LEU A 97 -23.07 -9.31 -5.28
C LEU A 97 -22.71 -9.03 -3.81
N ALA A 98 -23.47 -9.55 -2.86
CA ALA A 98 -23.17 -9.33 -1.44
C ALA A 98 -21.88 -10.03 -0.97
N PRO A 99 -21.64 -11.32 -1.27
CA PRO A 99 -20.39 -11.96 -0.87
C PRO A 99 -19.18 -11.41 -1.64
N THR A 100 -19.33 -10.90 -2.86
CA THR A 100 -18.21 -10.21 -3.54
C THR A 100 -17.83 -8.91 -2.83
N LEU A 101 -18.80 -8.10 -2.44
CA LEU A 101 -18.55 -6.88 -1.69
C LEU A 101 -17.95 -7.17 -0.31
N ALA A 102 -18.42 -8.23 0.37
CA ALA A 102 -17.84 -8.67 1.63
C ALA A 102 -16.39 -9.16 1.48
N LEU A 103 -16.08 -9.87 0.39
CA LEU A 103 -14.71 -10.30 0.07
C LEU A 103 -13.81 -9.08 -0.19
N ALA A 104 -14.26 -8.12 -0.99
CA ALA A 104 -13.53 -6.88 -1.25
C ALA A 104 -13.30 -6.07 0.05
N ALA A 105 -14.30 -6.01 0.94
CA ALA A 105 -14.16 -5.41 2.25
C ALA A 105 -13.12 -6.14 3.13
N ALA A 106 -13.12 -7.48 3.12
CA ALA A 106 -12.15 -8.27 3.86
C ALA A 106 -10.72 -8.05 3.35
N LEU A 107 -10.53 -8.02 2.02
CA LEU A 107 -9.21 -7.77 1.41
C LEU A 107 -8.70 -6.35 1.71
N THR A 108 -9.55 -5.34 1.64
CA THR A 108 -9.18 -3.95 1.95
C THR A 108 -8.84 -3.77 3.43
N LEU A 109 -9.57 -4.42 4.35
CA LEU A 109 -9.22 -4.44 5.77
C LEU A 109 -7.94 -5.23 6.06
N ALA A 110 -7.72 -6.35 5.37
CA ALA A 110 -6.46 -7.10 5.45
C ALA A 110 -5.28 -6.25 4.97
N LEU A 111 -5.43 -5.48 3.90
CA LEU A 111 -4.42 -4.53 3.44
C LEU A 111 -4.19 -3.42 4.47
N ALA A 112 -5.24 -2.86 5.07
CA ALA A 112 -5.12 -1.81 6.08
C ALA A 112 -4.41 -2.30 7.35
N THR A 113 -4.71 -3.54 7.78
CA THR A 113 -4.02 -4.18 8.92
C THR A 113 -2.57 -4.50 8.60
N PHE A 114 -2.27 -5.01 7.40
CA PHE A 114 -0.91 -5.18 6.93
C PHE A 114 -0.14 -3.85 6.93
N ALA A 115 -0.74 -2.78 6.40
CA ALA A 115 -0.15 -1.44 6.41
C ALA A 115 0.07 -0.90 7.84
N ALA A 116 -0.79 -1.25 8.80
CA ALA A 116 -0.61 -0.86 10.19
C ALA A 116 0.55 -1.60 10.88
N LEU A 117 0.81 -2.85 10.50
CA LEU A 117 1.81 -3.71 11.16
C LEU A 117 3.19 -3.71 10.46
N ALA A 118 3.21 -3.70 9.13
CA ALA A 118 4.42 -3.92 8.34
C ALA A 118 5.08 -2.62 7.85
N LEU A 119 4.33 -1.52 7.71
CA LEU A 119 4.91 -0.24 7.28
C LEU A 119 5.39 0.56 8.50
N PRO A 120 6.67 0.97 8.54
CA PRO A 120 7.12 1.95 9.51
C PRO A 120 6.59 3.34 9.15
N GLU A 121 6.34 4.17 10.16
CA GLU A 121 5.91 5.55 9.96
C GLU A 121 7.03 6.35 9.26
N THR A 122 6.82 6.70 7.99
CA THR A 122 7.76 7.47 7.15
C THR A 122 7.65 8.98 7.37
N ARG A 123 6.68 9.43 8.18
CA ARG A 123 6.44 10.86 8.42
C ARG A 123 7.64 11.51 9.12
N ALA A 124 8.23 12.49 8.44
CA ALA A 124 9.31 13.36 8.95
C ALA A 124 10.61 12.64 9.34
N ARG A 125 10.88 11.46 8.75
CA ARG A 125 12.17 10.77 8.86
C ARG A 125 12.93 10.87 7.55
N THR A 126 14.26 11.02 7.63
CA THR A 126 15.11 10.92 6.44
C THR A 126 15.24 9.46 6.01
N PRO A 127 15.48 9.16 4.72
CA PRO A 127 15.62 7.79 4.23
C PRO A 127 16.67 6.98 5.02
N LEU A 128 17.76 7.64 5.44
CA LEU A 128 18.80 7.06 6.32
C LEU A 128 18.25 6.56 7.67
N GLN A 129 17.34 7.31 8.31
CA GLN A 129 16.68 6.89 9.55
C GLN A 129 15.66 5.75 9.34
N ILE A 130 15.12 5.62 8.12
CA ILE A 130 14.24 4.50 7.76
C ILE A 130 15.08 3.23 7.56
N TYR A 131 16.23 3.33 6.87
CA TYR A 131 17.16 2.20 6.72
C TYR A 131 17.71 1.71 8.05
N ASP A 132 18.05 2.60 8.98
CA ASP A 132 18.51 2.21 10.33
C ASP A 132 17.42 1.50 11.16
N ALA A 133 16.14 1.78 10.90
CA ALA A 133 15.03 1.12 11.59
C ALA A 133 14.68 -0.26 11.00
N VAL A 134 14.89 -0.44 9.69
CA VAL A 134 14.64 -1.71 8.98
C VAL A 134 15.83 -2.65 9.07
N CYS A 135 17.05 -2.10 9.08
CA CYS A 135 18.31 -2.81 9.21
C CYS A 135 19.15 -2.13 10.30
N PRO A 136 18.96 -2.48 11.59
CA PRO A 136 19.77 -1.91 12.65
C PRO A 136 21.24 -2.26 12.39
N PRO A 137 22.17 -1.29 12.47
CA PRO A 137 23.59 -1.61 12.33
C PRO A 137 23.96 -2.66 13.38
N PRO A 138 24.76 -3.70 13.03
CA PRO A 138 25.28 -4.61 14.03
C PRO A 138 25.98 -3.77 15.12
N ALA A 139 25.78 -4.15 16.38
CA ALA A 139 26.37 -3.50 17.54
C ALA A 139 27.90 -3.70 17.57
N GLU A 140 28.62 -3.12 16.62
CA GLU A 140 30.07 -2.95 16.64
C GLU A 140 30.40 -1.51 16.20
N PRO A 141 31.36 -0.84 16.87
CA PRO A 141 31.72 0.53 16.56
C PRO A 141 32.21 0.67 15.11
N CYS A 142 31.57 1.59 14.39
CA CYS A 142 31.89 1.98 13.03
C CYS A 142 33.28 2.64 12.97
N THR A 143 34.34 1.84 12.89
CA THR A 143 35.72 2.32 12.70
C THR A 143 36.34 1.82 11.39
N THR A 144 35.68 0.94 10.64
CA THR A 144 36.29 0.25 9.48
C THR A 144 35.72 0.66 8.10
N LEU A 145 34.62 1.40 8.01
CA LEU A 145 34.02 1.77 6.70
C LEU A 145 34.79 2.85 5.93
N HIS A 146 35.69 3.61 6.57
CA HIS A 146 36.56 4.56 5.86
C HIS A 146 37.68 3.88 5.05
N SER A 147 37.97 2.60 5.29
CA SER A 147 39.05 1.88 4.60
C SER A 147 38.63 1.29 3.24
N VAL A 148 37.35 0.90 3.06
CA VAL A 148 36.93 0.20 1.84
C VAL A 148 36.57 1.17 0.71
N ALA A 149 36.06 2.37 1.04
CA ALA A 149 35.75 3.39 0.03
C ALA A 149 37.02 3.97 -0.64
N CYS A 150 38.17 3.94 0.04
CA CYS A 150 39.45 4.41 -0.54
C CYS A 150 40.11 3.34 -1.43
N SER A 151 39.82 2.05 -1.24
CA SER A 151 40.48 0.98 -2.03
C SER A 151 39.88 0.75 -3.42
N LYS A 152 38.61 1.13 -3.66
CA LYS A 152 37.98 0.98 -4.99
C LYS A 152 38.19 2.17 -5.94
N ALA A 153 38.67 3.31 -5.45
CA ALA A 153 38.93 4.49 -6.29
C ALA A 153 40.30 4.46 -7.00
N THR A 154 41.19 3.52 -6.70
CA THR A 154 42.57 3.50 -7.23
C THR A 154 42.82 2.47 -8.33
N SER A 155 41.84 1.63 -8.70
CA SER A 155 42.05 0.54 -9.67
C SER A 155 41.14 0.60 -10.91
N THR A 156 41.01 1.78 -11.50
CA THR A 156 40.51 1.96 -12.89
C THR A 156 41.29 3.08 -13.57
N LYS A 157 42.63 2.96 -13.56
CA LYS A 157 43.51 3.56 -14.57
C LYS A 157 44.69 2.63 -14.80
N MET A 158 44.49 1.61 -15.64
CA MET A 158 45.48 1.07 -16.57
C MET A 158 44.73 0.52 -17.79
#